data_AF-F0G9Y8-F1
#
_entry.id   AF-F0G9Y8-F1
#
_cell.length_a   1.000
_cell.length_b   1.000
_cell.length_c   1.000
_cell.angle_alpha   90.00
_cell.angle_beta   90.00
_cell.angle_gamma   90.00
#
_symmetry.space_group_name_H-M   'P 1'
#
loop_
_entity.id
_entity.type
_entity.pdbx_description
1 polymer ?
#
loop_
_entity_poly.entity_id
_entity_poly.type
_entity_poly.pdbx_seq_one_letter_code
_entity_poly.pdbx_strand_id
1 'polypeptide(L)'
;SGANSSATGSNSTSTGANSAATGNGSTATGENAAATGDNSTATGANSVASGEGSTATGEGAAATGSNSTAGGINAAASGQNSTSTGAYSTASGSDSTAYGTNAAATGDNSTSLGANSIASGAGSTATGAGAAATGENSVATGSNSVASGPGAAAYGSGASATGAGSVAIGQGAKAPANNSVALGAGSVASEPNTVSVGSPGAERTISNVAPGVHGTDAVNVNQLNSAMSGMQDSISSFARKAYSGVAGAAALTMIPEVDAGKTLSIGVGTANFQGYQATAIGGTARITQNLKVKAGVSYSNAGGTVWGAGMSYQW
;
A
#
# COMPACT_ATOMS: atom_id res chain seq x y z
N SER A 1 -22.54 -41.91 -43.32
CA SER A 1 -22.52 -40.55 -43.86
C SER A 1 -23.86 -39.90 -43.57
N GLY A 2 -23.88 -38.60 -43.28
CA GLY A 2 -25.10 -37.82 -43.08
C GLY A 2 -25.69 -37.37 -44.42
N ALA A 3 -26.96 -37.00 -44.44
CA ALA A 3 -27.57 -36.43 -45.65
C ALA A 3 -26.86 -35.13 -46.04
N ASN A 4 -26.49 -34.95 -47.31
CA ASN A 4 -25.76 -33.77 -47.83
C ASN A 4 -24.43 -33.45 -47.11
N SER A 5 -23.78 -34.42 -46.47
CA SER A 5 -22.45 -34.24 -45.91
C SER A 5 -21.40 -34.03 -47.01
N SER A 6 -20.53 -33.03 -46.88
CA SER A 6 -19.51 -32.67 -47.88
C SER A 6 -18.11 -32.74 -47.27
N ALA A 7 -17.31 -33.72 -47.70
CA ALA A 7 -15.89 -33.86 -47.37
C ALA A 7 -15.04 -33.60 -48.63
N THR A 8 -14.55 -32.37 -48.82
CA THR A 8 -13.80 -31.98 -50.04
C THR A 8 -12.32 -31.77 -49.78
N GLY A 9 -11.90 -31.61 -48.52
CA GLY A 9 -10.48 -31.53 -48.16
C GLY A 9 -9.80 -32.89 -48.23
N SER A 10 -8.48 -32.91 -48.46
CA SER A 10 -7.71 -34.16 -48.44
C SER A 10 -7.78 -34.80 -47.05
N ASN A 11 -8.07 -36.11 -46.95
CA ASN A 11 -8.25 -36.82 -45.66
C ASN A 11 -9.32 -36.20 -44.73
N SER A 12 -10.29 -35.46 -45.27
CA SER A 12 -11.37 -34.89 -44.48
C SER A 12 -12.44 -35.93 -44.13
N THR A 13 -13.11 -35.72 -42.99
CA THR A 13 -14.22 -36.56 -42.52
C THR A 13 -15.46 -35.71 -42.32
N SER A 14 -16.54 -36.01 -43.04
CA SER A 14 -17.84 -35.34 -42.89
C SER A 14 -18.94 -36.39 -42.69
N THR A 15 -19.59 -36.39 -41.53
CA THR A 15 -20.60 -37.42 -41.18
C THR A 15 -21.93 -36.86 -40.67
N GLY A 16 -21.98 -35.59 -40.25
CA GLY A 16 -23.23 -34.93 -39.85
C GLY A 16 -24.10 -34.53 -41.06
N ALA A 17 -25.42 -34.41 -40.86
CA ALA A 17 -26.30 -33.91 -41.90
C ALA A 17 -25.94 -32.45 -42.26
N ASN A 18 -25.85 -32.15 -43.56
CA ASN A 18 -25.36 -30.88 -44.13
C ASN A 18 -24.01 -30.39 -43.56
N SER A 19 -23.20 -31.29 -42.97
CA SER A 19 -21.88 -30.92 -42.48
C SER A 19 -20.91 -30.68 -43.64
N ALA A 20 -19.93 -29.80 -43.43
CA ALA A 20 -18.92 -29.44 -44.42
C ALA A 20 -17.52 -29.53 -43.81
N ALA A 21 -16.73 -30.50 -44.28
CA ALA A 21 -15.31 -30.65 -43.96
C ALA A 21 -14.49 -30.30 -45.22
N THR A 22 -14.12 -29.03 -45.38
CA THR A 22 -13.47 -28.53 -46.61
C THR A 22 -11.96 -28.31 -46.46
N GLY A 23 -11.45 -28.19 -45.23
CA GLY A 23 -10.01 -28.10 -44.96
C GLY A 23 -9.31 -29.46 -45.06
N ASN A 24 -8.02 -29.49 -45.31
CA ASN A 24 -7.24 -30.74 -45.31
C ASN A 24 -7.18 -31.34 -43.90
N GLY A 25 -7.44 -32.64 -43.75
CA GLY A 25 -7.48 -33.32 -42.44
C GLY A 25 -8.63 -32.87 -41.54
N SER A 26 -9.58 -32.08 -42.05
CA SER A 26 -10.67 -31.53 -41.24
C SER A 26 -11.73 -32.58 -40.88
N THR A 27 -12.40 -32.42 -39.74
CA THR A 27 -13.44 -33.33 -39.25
C THR A 27 -14.70 -32.56 -38.90
N ALA A 28 -15.81 -32.79 -39.62
CA ALA A 28 -17.13 -32.21 -39.35
C ALA A 28 -18.18 -33.30 -39.09
N THR A 29 -18.61 -33.47 -37.84
CA THR A 29 -19.54 -34.57 -37.48
C THR A 29 -20.89 -34.11 -36.93
N GLY A 30 -21.01 -32.85 -36.50
CA GLY A 30 -22.28 -32.25 -36.07
C GLY A 30 -23.20 -31.91 -37.23
N GLU A 31 -24.51 -31.82 -36.98
CA GLU A 31 -25.47 -31.29 -37.95
C GLU A 31 -25.12 -29.84 -38.32
N ASN A 32 -25.07 -29.51 -39.62
CA ASN A 32 -24.64 -28.20 -40.15
C ASN A 32 -23.25 -27.74 -39.65
N ALA A 33 -22.41 -28.65 -39.13
CA ALA A 33 -21.08 -28.30 -38.66
C ALA A 33 -20.15 -27.97 -39.84
N ALA A 34 -19.33 -26.93 -39.72
CA ALA A 34 -18.40 -26.47 -40.75
C ALA A 34 -16.96 -26.49 -40.25
N ALA A 35 -16.19 -27.49 -40.65
CA ALA A 35 -14.75 -27.59 -40.44
C ALA A 35 -14.02 -27.16 -41.73
N THR A 36 -13.73 -25.86 -41.84
CA THR A 36 -13.21 -25.25 -43.08
C THR A 36 -11.71 -24.94 -43.02
N GLY A 37 -11.13 -24.86 -41.82
CA GLY A 37 -9.68 -24.73 -41.63
C GLY A 37 -8.94 -26.07 -41.80
N ASP A 38 -7.66 -26.02 -42.16
CA ASP A 38 -6.82 -27.22 -42.19
C ASP A 38 -6.65 -27.80 -40.79
N ASN A 39 -6.74 -29.12 -40.66
CA ASN A 39 -6.76 -29.89 -39.41
C ASN A 39 -7.83 -29.44 -38.39
N SER A 40 -8.86 -28.73 -38.84
CA SER A 40 -9.93 -28.24 -37.96
C SER A 40 -10.92 -29.34 -37.59
N THR A 41 -11.55 -29.22 -36.43
CA THR A 41 -12.54 -30.19 -35.92
C THR A 41 -13.81 -29.46 -35.48
N ALA A 42 -14.95 -29.74 -36.12
CA ALA A 42 -16.26 -29.19 -35.81
C ALA A 42 -17.26 -30.33 -35.50
N THR A 43 -17.54 -30.59 -34.21
CA THR A 43 -18.40 -31.72 -33.80
C THR A 43 -19.74 -31.30 -33.21
N GLY A 44 -19.89 -30.03 -32.79
CA GLY A 44 -21.16 -29.50 -32.31
C GLY A 44 -22.14 -29.20 -33.44
N ALA A 45 -23.44 -29.25 -33.18
CA ALA A 45 -24.44 -28.81 -34.16
C ALA A 45 -24.27 -27.31 -34.46
N ASN A 46 -24.30 -26.92 -35.73
CA ASN A 46 -24.02 -25.55 -36.21
C ASN A 46 -22.65 -24.99 -35.78
N SER A 47 -21.72 -25.84 -35.35
CA SER A 47 -20.38 -25.41 -34.95
C SER A 47 -19.54 -25.02 -36.17
N VAL A 48 -18.65 -24.04 -36.00
CA VAL A 48 -17.77 -23.53 -37.05
C VAL A 48 -16.33 -23.59 -36.54
N ALA A 49 -15.51 -24.42 -37.18
CA ALA A 49 -14.06 -24.47 -36.98
C ALA A 49 -13.39 -24.02 -38.28
N SER A 50 -13.05 -22.72 -38.38
CA SER A 50 -12.50 -22.12 -39.62
C SER A 50 -11.02 -21.74 -39.50
N GLY A 51 -10.46 -21.70 -38.29
CA GLY A 51 -9.03 -21.51 -38.10
C GLY A 51 -8.25 -22.79 -38.40
N GLU A 52 -6.99 -22.66 -38.83
CA GLU A 52 -6.06 -23.79 -38.90
C GLU A 52 -5.90 -24.43 -37.51
N GLY A 53 -6.01 -25.75 -37.40
CA GLY A 53 -5.92 -26.50 -36.14
C GLY A 53 -7.02 -26.18 -35.13
N SER A 54 -8.07 -25.45 -35.52
CA SER A 54 -9.14 -25.03 -34.62
C SER A 54 -10.07 -26.17 -34.24
N THR A 55 -10.65 -26.10 -33.04
CA THR A 55 -11.57 -27.12 -32.51
C THR A 55 -12.84 -26.47 -31.97
N ALA A 56 -14.00 -26.76 -32.57
CA ALA A 56 -15.32 -26.32 -32.15
C ALA A 56 -16.21 -27.52 -31.80
N THR A 57 -16.53 -27.72 -30.52
CA THR A 57 -17.29 -28.90 -30.06
C THR A 57 -18.65 -28.59 -29.46
N GLY A 58 -18.88 -27.34 -29.03
CA GLY A 58 -20.19 -26.90 -28.53
C GLY A 58 -21.20 -26.63 -29.65
N GLU A 59 -22.49 -26.72 -29.35
CA GLU A 59 -23.56 -26.28 -30.25
C GLU A 59 -23.40 -24.77 -30.55
N GLY A 60 -23.35 -24.39 -31.84
CA GLY A 60 -23.13 -23.01 -32.28
C GLY A 60 -21.75 -22.45 -31.91
N ALA A 61 -20.82 -23.27 -31.43
CA ALA A 61 -19.47 -22.83 -31.08
C ALA A 61 -18.70 -22.39 -32.33
N ALA A 62 -17.94 -21.30 -32.23
CA ALA A 62 -17.16 -20.73 -33.32
C ALA A 62 -15.69 -20.62 -32.93
N ALA A 63 -14.86 -21.53 -33.43
CA ALA A 63 -13.40 -21.51 -33.33
C ALA A 63 -12.82 -20.98 -34.65
N THR A 64 -12.59 -19.66 -34.72
CA THR A 64 -12.19 -18.96 -35.95
C THR A 64 -10.72 -18.54 -35.95
N GLY A 65 -10.07 -18.51 -34.79
CA GLY A 65 -8.63 -18.26 -34.68
C GLY A 65 -7.80 -19.53 -34.97
N SER A 66 -6.54 -19.35 -35.40
CA SER A 66 -5.58 -20.47 -35.55
C SER A 66 -5.31 -21.10 -34.19
N ASN A 67 -5.30 -22.44 -34.12
CA ASN A 67 -5.17 -23.26 -32.92
C ASN A 67 -6.17 -22.91 -31.80
N SER A 68 -7.31 -22.30 -32.15
CA SER A 68 -8.32 -21.90 -31.17
C SER A 68 -9.22 -23.07 -30.76
N THR A 69 -9.76 -23.04 -29.55
CA THR A 69 -10.70 -24.04 -29.04
C THR A 69 -11.97 -23.38 -28.53
N ALA A 70 -13.12 -23.69 -29.13
CA ALA A 70 -14.45 -23.27 -28.69
C ALA A 70 -15.28 -24.49 -28.23
N GLY A 71 -15.40 -24.69 -26.92
CA GLY A 71 -16.05 -25.88 -26.34
C GLY A 71 -17.46 -25.67 -25.79
N GLY A 72 -17.82 -24.43 -25.44
CA GLY A 72 -19.13 -24.12 -24.86
C GLY A 72 -20.21 -23.89 -25.92
N ILE A 73 -21.48 -23.99 -25.53
CA ILE A 73 -22.62 -23.61 -26.38
C ILE A 73 -22.48 -22.13 -26.75
N ASN A 74 -22.51 -21.81 -28.04
CA ASN A 74 -22.28 -20.46 -28.58
C ASN A 74 -20.98 -19.80 -28.07
N ALA A 75 -19.96 -20.59 -27.69
CA ALA A 75 -18.66 -20.04 -27.34
C ALA A 75 -17.93 -19.53 -28.60
N ALA A 76 -17.23 -18.41 -28.48
CA ALA A 76 -16.48 -17.82 -29.58
C ALA A 76 -14.99 -17.73 -29.22
N ALA A 77 -14.14 -18.48 -29.93
CA ALA A 77 -12.68 -18.40 -29.82
C ALA A 77 -12.12 -17.86 -31.14
N SER A 78 -11.88 -16.55 -31.21
CA SER A 78 -11.43 -15.87 -32.44
C SER A 78 -9.97 -15.42 -32.41
N GLY A 79 -9.35 -15.38 -31.23
CA GLY A 79 -7.91 -15.11 -31.11
C GLY A 79 -7.06 -16.31 -31.51
N GLN A 80 -5.81 -16.05 -31.94
CA GLN A 80 -4.82 -17.11 -32.12
C GLN A 80 -4.57 -17.81 -30.78
N ASN A 81 -4.46 -19.14 -30.76
CA ASN A 81 -4.28 -19.96 -29.55
C ASN A 81 -5.32 -19.72 -28.45
N SER A 82 -6.47 -19.11 -28.79
CA SER A 82 -7.48 -18.74 -27.80
C SER A 82 -8.32 -19.95 -27.37
N THR A 83 -8.78 -19.95 -26.13
CA THR A 83 -9.64 -21.01 -25.59
C THR A 83 -10.89 -20.43 -24.96
N SER A 84 -12.07 -20.83 -25.45
CA SER A 84 -13.37 -20.40 -24.97
C SER A 84 -14.26 -21.61 -24.68
N THR A 85 -14.44 -21.97 -23.41
CA THR A 85 -15.14 -23.22 -23.03
C THR A 85 -16.43 -23.02 -22.23
N GLY A 86 -16.70 -21.80 -21.76
CA GLY A 86 -17.98 -21.46 -21.14
C GLY A 86 -19.11 -21.25 -22.16
N ALA A 87 -20.36 -21.46 -21.78
CA ALA A 87 -21.50 -21.10 -22.63
C ALA A 87 -21.52 -19.59 -22.89
N TYR A 88 -21.69 -19.16 -24.14
CA TYR A 88 -21.64 -17.75 -24.56
C TYR A 88 -20.33 -17.03 -24.19
N SER A 89 -19.26 -17.77 -23.89
CA SER A 89 -17.95 -17.17 -23.59
C SER A 89 -17.32 -16.63 -24.86
N THR A 90 -16.44 -15.63 -24.72
CA THR A 90 -15.68 -15.05 -25.83
C THR A 90 -14.21 -14.95 -25.45
N ALA A 91 -13.34 -15.60 -26.22
CA ALA A 91 -11.89 -15.46 -26.16
C ALA A 91 -11.41 -14.88 -27.50
N SER A 92 -11.22 -13.55 -27.55
CA SER A 92 -10.89 -12.84 -28.80
C SER A 92 -9.47 -12.29 -28.87
N GLY A 93 -8.76 -12.21 -27.74
CA GLY A 93 -7.33 -11.85 -27.73
C GLY A 93 -6.43 -13.02 -28.11
N SER A 94 -5.22 -12.75 -28.61
CA SER A 94 -4.21 -13.81 -28.79
C SER A 94 -3.88 -14.47 -27.46
N ASP A 95 -3.71 -15.79 -27.45
CA ASP A 95 -3.39 -16.59 -26.26
C ASP A 95 -4.35 -16.35 -25.08
N SER A 96 -5.59 -15.94 -25.38
CA SER A 96 -6.60 -15.63 -24.37
C SER A 96 -7.38 -16.87 -23.93
N THR A 97 -7.83 -16.89 -22.67
CA THR A 97 -8.63 -17.98 -22.11
C THR A 97 -9.89 -17.46 -21.44
N ALA A 98 -11.06 -17.85 -21.93
CA ALA A 98 -12.37 -17.55 -21.34
C ALA A 98 -13.03 -18.84 -20.82
N TYR A 99 -13.13 -18.95 -19.50
CA TYR A 99 -13.77 -20.05 -18.78
C TYR A 99 -14.94 -19.54 -17.95
N GLY A 100 -16.15 -20.05 -18.20
CA GLY A 100 -17.37 -19.65 -17.50
C GLY A 100 -18.41 -19.01 -18.41
N THR A 101 -19.68 -19.11 -18.00
CA THR A 101 -20.81 -18.57 -18.77
C THR A 101 -20.66 -17.07 -18.99
N ASN A 102 -20.73 -16.59 -20.22
CA ASN A 102 -20.52 -15.17 -20.57
C ASN A 102 -19.16 -14.59 -20.14
N ALA A 103 -18.14 -15.41 -19.88
CA ALA A 103 -16.79 -14.92 -19.63
C ALA A 103 -16.20 -14.28 -20.90
N ALA A 104 -15.50 -13.15 -20.76
CA ALA A 104 -14.93 -12.41 -21.87
C ALA A 104 -13.43 -12.16 -21.66
N ALA A 105 -12.59 -12.88 -22.39
CA ALA A 105 -11.14 -12.69 -22.45
C ALA A 105 -10.79 -12.02 -23.78
N THR A 106 -10.84 -10.69 -23.81
CA THR A 106 -10.70 -9.90 -25.05
C THR A 106 -9.35 -9.24 -25.22
N GLY A 107 -8.53 -9.17 -24.16
CA GLY A 107 -7.15 -8.70 -24.24
C GLY A 107 -6.20 -9.82 -24.69
N ASP A 108 -5.07 -9.46 -25.31
CA ASP A 108 -4.02 -10.43 -25.59
C ASP A 108 -3.42 -10.99 -24.29
N ASN A 109 -3.09 -12.27 -24.27
CA ASN A 109 -2.64 -13.01 -23.09
C ASN A 109 -3.59 -12.91 -21.88
N SER A 110 -4.87 -12.58 -22.11
CA SER A 110 -5.84 -12.38 -21.02
C SER A 110 -6.47 -13.69 -20.56
N THR A 111 -6.84 -13.76 -19.28
CA THR A 111 -7.49 -14.93 -18.68
C THR A 111 -8.72 -14.50 -17.89
N SER A 112 -9.90 -14.98 -18.30
CA SER A 112 -11.19 -14.70 -17.68
C SER A 112 -11.80 -15.99 -17.15
N LEU A 113 -11.84 -16.16 -15.83
CA LEU A 113 -12.29 -17.37 -15.13
C LEU A 113 -13.48 -17.03 -14.21
N GLY A 114 -14.71 -17.26 -14.67
CA GLY A 114 -15.92 -17.07 -13.88
C GLY A 114 -17.08 -16.57 -14.72
N ALA A 115 -18.31 -16.80 -14.26
CA ALA A 115 -19.49 -16.32 -14.96
C ALA A 115 -19.49 -14.79 -15.04
N ASN A 116 -19.70 -14.24 -16.24
CA ASN A 116 -19.67 -12.80 -16.51
C ASN A 116 -18.33 -12.11 -16.13
N SER A 117 -17.24 -12.87 -16.00
CA SER A 117 -15.92 -12.28 -15.79
C SER A 117 -15.45 -11.57 -17.07
N ILE A 118 -14.65 -10.51 -16.92
CA ILE A 118 -14.12 -9.71 -18.03
C ILE A 118 -12.64 -9.50 -17.82
N ALA A 119 -11.80 -10.05 -18.69
CA ALA A 119 -10.38 -9.78 -18.81
C ALA A 119 -10.12 -9.09 -20.16
N SER A 120 -10.12 -7.76 -20.17
CA SER A 120 -10.04 -6.95 -21.41
C SER A 120 -8.73 -6.18 -21.57
N GLY A 121 -7.94 -6.05 -20.51
CA GLY A 121 -6.58 -5.54 -20.63
C GLY A 121 -5.63 -6.59 -21.20
N ALA A 122 -4.59 -6.17 -21.94
CA ALA A 122 -3.52 -7.09 -22.33
C ALA A 122 -2.81 -7.63 -21.08
N GLY A 123 -2.50 -8.93 -21.04
CA GLY A 123 -1.92 -9.61 -19.87
C GLY A 123 -2.83 -9.64 -18.62
N SER A 124 -4.12 -9.31 -18.76
CA SER A 124 -5.02 -9.20 -17.61
C SER A 124 -5.55 -10.56 -17.13
N THR A 125 -5.83 -10.69 -15.83
CA THR A 125 -6.44 -11.89 -15.25
C THR A 125 -7.64 -11.52 -14.39
N ALA A 126 -8.82 -11.98 -14.77
CA ALA A 126 -10.06 -11.84 -14.00
C ALA A 126 -10.51 -13.22 -13.50
N THR A 127 -10.56 -13.44 -12.19
CA THR A 127 -10.99 -14.70 -11.56
C THR A 127 -12.12 -14.44 -10.56
N GLY A 128 -13.30 -14.99 -10.82
CA GLY A 128 -14.50 -14.84 -10.00
C GLY A 128 -15.70 -14.36 -10.81
N ALA A 129 -16.91 -14.66 -10.32
CA ALA A 129 -18.14 -14.21 -10.98
C ALA A 129 -18.23 -12.67 -10.99
N GLY A 130 -18.37 -12.08 -12.18
CA GLY A 130 -18.38 -10.62 -12.38
C GLY A 130 -17.05 -9.91 -12.13
N ALA A 131 -15.93 -10.64 -11.96
CA ALA A 131 -14.61 -10.02 -11.82
C ALA A 131 -14.22 -9.28 -13.11
N ALA A 132 -13.65 -8.09 -13.00
CA ALA A 132 -13.30 -7.24 -14.13
C ALA A 132 -11.84 -6.76 -14.03
N ALA A 133 -10.97 -7.32 -14.86
CA ALA A 133 -9.58 -6.90 -15.06
C ALA A 133 -9.48 -6.17 -16.41
N THR A 134 -9.61 -4.85 -16.39
CA THR A 134 -9.68 -4.03 -17.61
C THR A 134 -8.43 -3.19 -17.84
N GLY A 135 -7.54 -3.08 -16.84
CA GLY A 135 -6.23 -2.45 -17.00
C GLY A 135 -5.24 -3.41 -17.67
N GLU A 136 -4.26 -2.86 -18.39
CA GLU A 136 -3.12 -3.64 -18.87
C GLU A 136 -2.38 -4.28 -17.68
N ASN A 137 -2.00 -5.55 -17.78
CA ASN A 137 -1.34 -6.33 -16.73
C ASN A 137 -2.09 -6.32 -15.39
N SER A 138 -3.41 -6.11 -15.41
CA SER A 138 -4.23 -6.03 -14.20
C SER A 138 -4.70 -7.40 -13.71
N VAL A 139 -4.92 -7.52 -12.41
CA VAL A 139 -5.40 -8.75 -11.78
C VAL A 139 -6.61 -8.46 -10.91
N ALA A 140 -7.76 -9.06 -11.22
CA ALA A 140 -8.98 -8.97 -10.42
C ALA A 140 -9.37 -10.37 -9.94
N THR A 141 -9.18 -10.68 -8.66
CA THR A 141 -9.50 -11.98 -8.05
C THR A 141 -10.53 -11.80 -6.95
N GLY A 142 -11.73 -12.36 -7.15
CA GLY A 142 -12.87 -12.28 -6.24
C GLY A 142 -14.14 -11.88 -7.00
N SER A 143 -15.31 -12.29 -6.50
CA SER A 143 -16.58 -11.92 -7.14
C SER A 143 -16.74 -10.40 -7.17
N ASN A 144 -17.09 -9.85 -8.33
CA ASN A 144 -17.22 -8.41 -8.57
C ASN A 144 -15.97 -7.59 -8.20
N SER A 145 -14.79 -8.21 -8.16
CA SER A 145 -13.53 -7.46 -8.01
C SER A 145 -13.24 -6.66 -9.28
N VAL A 146 -12.63 -5.50 -9.13
CA VAL A 146 -12.34 -4.58 -10.25
C VAL A 146 -10.89 -4.16 -10.18
N ALA A 147 -10.13 -4.45 -11.22
CA ALA A 147 -8.78 -3.93 -11.45
C ALA A 147 -8.75 -3.21 -12.80
N SER A 148 -8.91 -1.88 -12.77
CA SER A 148 -9.03 -1.07 -13.99
C SER A 148 -7.86 -0.13 -14.24
N GLY A 149 -7.01 0.10 -13.23
CA GLY A 149 -5.73 0.77 -13.42
C GLY A 149 -4.72 -0.13 -14.14
N PRO A 150 -3.84 0.41 -15.01
CA PRO A 150 -2.70 -0.34 -15.54
C PRO A 150 -1.82 -0.87 -14.40
N GLY A 151 -1.48 -2.15 -14.42
CA GLY A 151 -0.73 -2.85 -13.38
C GLY A 151 -1.45 -2.94 -12.03
N ALA A 152 -2.76 -2.67 -11.98
CA ALA A 152 -3.51 -2.71 -10.74
C ALA A 152 -3.88 -4.14 -10.33
N ALA A 153 -3.97 -4.40 -9.01
CA ALA A 153 -4.34 -5.70 -8.48
C ALA A 153 -5.42 -5.59 -7.40
N ALA A 154 -6.55 -6.26 -7.59
CA ALA A 154 -7.67 -6.33 -6.66
C ALA A 154 -7.88 -7.77 -6.19
N TYR A 155 -7.77 -8.01 -4.89
CA TYR A 155 -7.92 -9.31 -4.24
C TYR A 155 -9.02 -9.25 -3.18
N GLY A 156 -10.13 -9.94 -3.42
CA GLY A 156 -11.29 -10.01 -2.53
C GLY A 156 -12.60 -9.66 -3.22
N SER A 157 -13.71 -10.16 -2.67
CA SER A 157 -15.05 -9.83 -3.19
C SER A 157 -15.30 -8.32 -3.15
N GLY A 158 -15.64 -7.72 -4.28
CA GLY A 158 -15.84 -6.27 -4.41
C GLY A 158 -14.61 -5.41 -4.16
N ALA A 159 -13.39 -5.99 -4.11
CA ALA A 159 -12.15 -5.21 -4.05
C ALA A 159 -11.99 -4.38 -5.34
N SER A 160 -11.51 -3.15 -5.24
CA SER A 160 -11.47 -2.20 -6.35
C SER A 160 -10.13 -1.45 -6.39
N ALA A 161 -9.27 -1.81 -7.34
CA ALA A 161 -7.99 -1.16 -7.62
C ALA A 161 -8.08 -0.40 -8.95
N THR A 162 -8.33 0.92 -8.89
CA THR A 162 -8.57 1.75 -10.09
C THR A 162 -7.45 2.73 -10.39
N GLY A 163 -6.52 2.95 -9.45
CA GLY A 163 -5.32 3.73 -9.70
C GLY A 163 -4.26 2.92 -10.46
N ALA A 164 -3.41 3.57 -11.25
CA ALA A 164 -2.29 2.90 -11.91
C ALA A 164 -1.32 2.34 -10.87
N GLY A 165 -0.92 1.07 -11.01
CA GLY A 165 -0.08 0.36 -10.05
C GLY A 165 -0.68 0.21 -8.64
N SER A 166 -2.00 0.40 -8.50
CA SER A 166 -2.67 0.32 -7.21
C SER A 166 -2.97 -1.12 -6.79
N VAL A 167 -3.06 -1.37 -5.49
CA VAL A 167 -3.33 -2.70 -4.93
C VAL A 167 -4.46 -2.60 -3.90
N ALA A 168 -5.53 -3.35 -4.08
CA ALA A 168 -6.62 -3.46 -3.11
C ALA A 168 -6.70 -4.90 -2.59
N ILE A 169 -6.42 -5.14 -1.30
CA ILE A 169 -6.43 -6.47 -0.68
C ILE A 169 -7.47 -6.48 0.44
N GLY A 170 -8.56 -7.20 0.23
CA GLY A 170 -9.65 -7.38 1.19
C GLY A 170 -11.02 -7.16 0.57
N GLN A 171 -12.06 -7.77 1.17
CA GLN A 171 -13.44 -7.56 0.75
C GLN A 171 -13.78 -6.05 0.79
N GLY A 172 -14.25 -5.51 -0.34
CA GLY A 172 -14.62 -4.10 -0.47
C GLY A 172 -13.46 -3.09 -0.30
N ALA A 173 -12.20 -3.53 -0.28
CA ALA A 173 -11.04 -2.61 -0.23
C ALA A 173 -10.98 -1.76 -1.51
N LYS A 174 -10.61 -0.48 -1.38
CA LYS A 174 -10.58 0.48 -2.50
C LYS A 174 -9.25 1.21 -2.58
N ALA A 175 -8.52 1.06 -3.67
CA ALA A 175 -7.28 1.77 -3.97
C ALA A 175 -7.46 2.63 -5.24
N PRO A 176 -8.14 3.78 -5.15
CA PRO A 176 -8.37 4.65 -6.30
C PRO A 176 -7.15 5.50 -6.71
N ALA A 177 -6.19 5.72 -5.81
CA ALA A 177 -5.02 6.54 -6.11
C ALA A 177 -3.87 5.73 -6.74
N ASN A 178 -3.05 6.41 -7.56
CA ASN A 178 -1.90 5.77 -8.22
C ASN A 178 -0.86 5.30 -7.21
N ASN A 179 -0.25 4.15 -7.46
CA ASN A 179 0.79 3.55 -6.61
C ASN A 179 0.38 3.48 -5.13
N SER A 180 -0.89 3.18 -4.87
CA SER A 180 -1.45 3.11 -3.51
C SER A 180 -1.87 1.68 -3.15
N VAL A 181 -1.85 1.35 -1.86
CA VAL A 181 -2.24 0.04 -1.35
C VAL A 181 -3.36 0.21 -0.31
N ALA A 182 -4.54 -0.34 -0.56
CA ALA A 182 -5.58 -0.51 0.44
C ALA A 182 -5.49 -1.92 1.02
N LEU A 183 -5.05 -2.03 2.28
CA LEU A 183 -4.79 -3.29 2.97
C LEU A 183 -5.84 -3.56 4.05
N GLY A 184 -6.63 -4.62 3.86
CA GLY A 184 -7.71 -5.04 4.76
C GLY A 184 -9.11 -4.74 4.22
N ALA A 185 -10.10 -5.48 4.72
CA ALA A 185 -11.50 -5.33 4.29
C ALA A 185 -12.02 -3.91 4.53
N GLY A 186 -12.65 -3.29 3.53
CA GLY A 186 -13.16 -1.91 3.62
C GLY A 186 -12.10 -0.81 3.76
N SER A 187 -10.80 -1.12 3.61
CA SER A 187 -9.76 -0.10 3.59
C SER A 187 -9.86 0.80 2.36
N VAL A 188 -9.47 2.06 2.49
CA VAL A 188 -9.50 3.04 1.39
C VAL A 188 -8.16 3.77 1.31
N ALA A 189 -7.46 3.64 0.17
CA ALA A 189 -6.21 4.33 -0.12
C ALA A 189 -6.43 5.45 -1.15
N SER A 190 -6.83 6.62 -0.68
CA SER A 190 -7.21 7.78 -1.51
C SER A 190 -6.05 8.70 -1.89
N GLU A 191 -4.84 8.43 -1.41
CA GLU A 191 -3.65 9.24 -1.68
C GLU A 191 -2.59 8.44 -2.42
N PRO A 192 -1.88 9.04 -3.40
CA PRO A 192 -0.88 8.33 -4.17
C PRO A 192 0.35 8.01 -3.32
N ASN A 193 1.04 6.91 -3.62
CA ASN A 193 2.25 6.47 -2.89
C ASN A 193 2.02 6.19 -1.39
N THR A 194 0.85 5.65 -1.04
CA THR A 194 0.49 5.36 0.36
C THR A 194 0.06 3.91 0.56
N VAL A 195 0.18 3.42 1.79
CA VAL A 195 -0.47 2.20 2.26
C VAL A 195 -1.52 2.59 3.29
N SER A 196 -2.79 2.41 2.97
CA SER A 196 -3.89 2.59 3.92
C SER A 196 -4.29 1.25 4.53
N VAL A 197 -4.22 1.17 5.86
CA VAL A 197 -4.63 -0.01 6.64
C VAL A 197 -6.06 0.13 7.18
N GLY A 198 -6.85 1.09 6.71
CA GLY A 198 -8.19 1.37 7.21
C GLY A 198 -8.93 2.42 6.38
N SER A 199 -9.84 3.14 7.02
CA SER A 199 -10.52 4.30 6.46
C SER A 199 -10.86 5.28 7.59
N PRO A 200 -11.23 6.54 7.31
CA PRO A 200 -11.56 7.50 8.35
C PRO A 200 -12.65 6.97 9.31
N GLY A 201 -12.34 6.91 10.60
CA GLY A 201 -13.22 6.35 11.65
C GLY A 201 -13.23 4.82 11.74
N ALA A 202 -12.43 4.13 10.92
CA ALA A 202 -12.22 2.69 10.94
C ALA A 202 -10.72 2.37 10.82
N GLU A 203 -9.92 3.03 11.66
CA GLU A 203 -8.49 2.82 11.77
C GLU A 203 -8.16 1.43 12.32
N ARG A 204 -6.97 0.92 11.99
CA ARG A 204 -6.44 -0.33 12.53
C ARG A 204 -5.15 -0.08 13.30
N THR A 205 -4.94 -0.86 14.33
CA THR A 205 -3.64 -0.93 15.00
C THR A 205 -2.67 -1.76 14.15
N ILE A 206 -1.42 -1.32 14.09
CA ILE A 206 -0.32 -2.08 13.49
C ILE A 206 0.50 -2.65 14.65
N SER A 207 0.45 -3.97 14.82
CA SER A 207 1.10 -4.68 15.93
C SER A 207 2.33 -5.48 15.45
N ASN A 208 3.16 -5.91 16.39
CA ASN A 208 4.41 -6.65 16.13
C ASN A 208 5.44 -5.86 15.30
N VAL A 209 5.50 -4.54 15.51
CA VAL A 209 6.48 -3.66 14.87
C VAL A 209 7.78 -3.68 15.68
N ALA A 210 8.83 -4.28 15.12
CA ALA A 210 10.17 -4.23 15.68
C ALA A 210 10.69 -2.78 15.72
N PRO A 211 11.66 -2.45 16.61
CA PRO A 211 12.25 -1.11 16.62
C PRO A 211 12.87 -0.76 15.26
N GLY A 212 12.54 0.42 14.74
CA GLY A 212 13.13 0.94 13.51
C GLY A 212 14.62 1.25 13.69
N VAL A 213 15.42 1.01 12.65
CA VAL A 213 16.89 1.19 12.66
C VAL A 213 17.32 2.27 11.67
N HIS A 214 16.65 2.37 10.52
CA HIS A 214 16.91 3.37 9.49
C HIS A 214 15.93 4.54 9.56
N GLY A 215 16.27 5.65 8.90
CA GLY A 215 15.45 6.89 8.93
C GLY A 215 14.06 6.77 8.31
N THR A 216 13.79 5.72 7.55
CA THR A 216 12.49 5.43 6.90
C THR A 216 11.76 4.25 7.53
N ASP A 217 12.28 3.68 8.62
CA ASP A 217 11.61 2.59 9.32
C ASP A 217 10.49 3.15 10.20
N ALA A 218 9.42 2.35 10.38
CA ALA A 218 8.38 2.69 11.34
C ALA A 218 8.95 2.69 12.77
N VAL A 219 8.57 3.71 13.56
CA VAL A 219 8.91 3.80 14.98
C VAL A 219 7.86 3.06 15.79
N ASN A 220 8.27 2.17 16.69
CA ASN A 220 7.34 1.51 17.61
C ASN A 220 7.14 2.31 18.92
N VAL A 221 6.13 1.93 19.70
CA VAL A 221 5.75 2.64 20.93
C VAL A 221 6.87 2.63 21.99
N ASN A 222 7.70 1.60 22.03
CA ASN A 222 8.82 1.53 22.99
C ASN A 222 9.91 2.57 22.68
N GLN A 223 10.22 2.79 21.39
CA GLN A 223 11.16 3.83 20.96
C GLN A 223 10.62 5.22 21.29
N LEU A 224 9.33 5.48 21.02
CA LEU A 224 8.69 6.74 21.38
C LEU A 224 8.72 6.99 22.89
N ASN A 225 8.36 5.99 23.70
CA ASN A 225 8.39 6.09 25.16
C ASN A 225 9.80 6.36 25.70
N SER A 226 10.83 5.72 25.12
CA SER A 226 12.24 5.93 25.49
C SER A 226 12.73 7.34 25.13
N ALA A 227 12.29 7.89 23.99
CA ALA A 227 12.61 9.26 23.61
C ALA A 227 11.92 10.28 24.53
N MET A 228 10.66 10.03 24.90
CA MET A 228 9.91 10.90 25.83
C MET A 228 10.47 10.86 27.26
N SER A 229 10.92 9.70 27.75
CA SER A 229 11.56 9.62 29.08
C SER A 229 12.88 10.39 29.10
N GLY A 230 13.72 10.26 28.08
CA GLY A 230 14.96 11.04 27.96
C GLY A 230 14.71 12.55 27.90
N MET A 231 13.61 12.98 27.26
CA MET A 231 13.19 14.38 27.26
C MET A 231 12.75 14.83 28.67
N GLN A 232 11.94 14.02 29.36
CA GLN A 232 11.48 14.32 30.72
C GLN A 232 12.65 14.46 31.70
N ASP A 233 13.67 13.61 31.58
CA ASP A 233 14.90 13.67 32.39
C ASP A 233 15.68 14.96 32.11
N SER A 234 15.77 15.36 30.84
CA SER A 234 16.44 16.60 30.43
C SER A 234 15.73 17.84 30.98
N ILE A 235 14.40 17.88 30.93
CA ILE A 235 13.57 18.95 31.51
C ILE A 235 13.74 19.00 33.03
N SER A 236 13.70 17.84 33.69
CA SER A 236 13.86 17.74 35.14
C SER A 236 15.26 18.19 35.59
N SER A 237 16.28 17.86 34.80
CA SER A 237 17.66 18.32 35.00
C SER A 237 17.80 19.83 34.81
N PHE A 238 17.18 20.38 33.76
CA PHE A 238 17.17 21.82 33.52
C PHE A 238 16.47 22.58 34.64
N ALA A 239 15.24 22.17 35.02
CA ALA A 239 14.49 22.80 36.11
C ALA A 239 15.29 22.79 37.42
N ARG A 240 15.91 21.65 37.74
CA ARG A 240 16.81 21.52 38.89
C ARG A 240 17.95 22.54 38.86
N LYS A 241 18.66 22.66 37.74
CA LYS A 241 19.78 23.62 37.59
C LYS A 241 19.30 25.07 37.63
N ALA A 242 18.15 25.37 37.04
CA ALA A 242 17.58 26.72 37.05
C ALA A 242 17.17 27.13 38.46
N TYR A 243 16.42 26.31 39.17
CA TYR A 243 15.99 26.58 40.54
C TYR A 243 17.17 26.69 41.51
N SER A 244 18.19 25.85 41.31
CA SER A 244 19.40 25.91 42.12
C SER A 244 20.23 27.18 41.85
N GLY A 245 20.27 27.64 40.60
CA GLY A 245 20.85 28.92 40.22
C GLY A 245 20.12 30.12 40.83
N VAL A 246 18.78 30.12 40.80
CA VAL A 246 17.95 31.15 41.46
C VAL A 246 18.19 31.19 42.96
N ALA A 247 18.23 30.03 43.62
CA ALA A 247 18.58 29.94 45.05
C ALA A 247 20.00 30.48 45.31
N GLY A 248 20.98 30.13 44.47
CA GLY A 248 22.36 30.63 44.59
C GLY A 248 22.46 32.16 44.47
N ALA A 249 21.80 32.74 43.47
CA ALA A 249 21.72 34.17 43.28
C ALA A 249 21.03 34.87 44.48
N ALA A 250 19.93 34.31 44.98
CA ALA A 250 19.26 34.83 46.17
C ALA A 250 20.16 34.78 47.42
N ALA A 251 20.90 33.69 47.63
CA ALA A 251 21.83 33.56 48.75
C ALA A 251 22.95 34.62 48.71
N LEU A 252 23.47 34.96 47.53
CA LEU A 252 24.47 36.04 47.37
C LEU A 252 23.95 37.42 47.79
N THR A 253 22.65 37.68 47.61
CA THR A 253 22.04 38.96 48.00
C THR A 253 21.93 39.13 49.51
N MET A 254 21.88 38.03 50.27
CA MET A 254 21.77 38.05 51.74
C MET A 254 23.11 38.16 52.47
N ILE A 255 24.24 38.24 51.76
CA ILE A 255 25.56 38.46 52.37
C ILE A 255 25.64 39.90 52.92
N PRO A 256 25.87 40.09 54.24
CA PRO A 256 25.97 41.41 54.87
C PRO A 256 27.06 42.31 54.25
N GLU A 257 26.81 43.61 54.22
CA GLU A 257 27.79 44.60 53.75
C GLU A 257 28.79 45.00 54.83
N VAL A 258 29.79 45.81 54.44
CA VAL A 258 30.76 46.41 55.37
C VAL A 258 30.20 47.68 56.01
N ASP A 259 30.11 47.67 57.35
CA ASP A 259 29.65 48.80 58.16
C ASP A 259 30.48 50.07 58.00
N ALA A 260 29.91 51.21 58.39
CA ALA A 260 30.60 52.49 58.38
C ALA A 260 31.85 52.47 59.27
N GLY A 261 32.99 52.94 58.72
CA GLY A 261 34.27 52.97 59.43
C GLY A 261 35.05 51.64 59.45
N LYS A 262 34.53 50.57 58.82
CA LYS A 262 35.25 49.30 58.61
C LYS A 262 35.69 49.14 57.16
N THR A 263 36.78 48.40 56.94
CA THR A 263 37.43 48.23 55.63
C THR A 263 37.03 46.94 54.90
N LEU A 264 36.70 45.87 55.64
CA LEU A 264 36.37 44.56 55.07
C LEU A 264 35.24 43.90 55.87
N SER A 265 34.32 43.23 55.17
CA SER A 265 33.32 42.33 55.73
C SER A 265 33.34 41.02 54.94
N ILE A 266 33.24 39.89 55.64
CA ILE A 266 33.06 38.56 55.05
C ILE A 266 31.78 38.00 55.67
N GLY A 267 30.89 37.50 54.82
CA GLY A 267 29.60 37.01 55.26
C GLY A 267 29.18 35.73 54.55
N VAL A 268 28.19 35.08 55.16
CA VAL A 268 27.52 33.91 54.61
C VAL A 268 26.05 34.26 54.41
N GLY A 269 25.52 33.97 53.23
CA GLY A 269 24.10 34.09 52.92
C GLY A 269 23.51 32.71 52.62
N THR A 270 22.24 32.50 52.93
CA THR A 270 21.53 31.27 52.57
C THR A 270 20.20 31.63 51.92
N ALA A 271 19.71 30.76 51.04
CA ALA A 271 18.40 30.91 50.43
C ALA A 271 17.79 29.55 50.10
N ASN A 272 16.46 29.52 50.02
CA ASN A 272 15.69 28.39 49.52
C ASN A 272 14.75 28.86 48.41
N PHE A 273 14.67 28.11 47.32
CA PHE A 273 13.70 28.33 46.26
C PHE A 273 13.16 27.00 45.74
N GLN A 274 11.85 26.79 45.83
CA GLN A 274 11.17 25.56 45.36
C GLN A 274 11.81 24.26 45.89
N GLY A 275 12.26 24.25 47.15
CA GLY A 275 12.93 23.10 47.77
C GLY A 275 14.44 22.99 47.51
N TYR A 276 15.03 23.85 46.68
CA TYR A 276 16.47 23.92 46.45
C TYR A 276 17.12 24.93 47.40
N GLN A 277 18.11 24.48 48.16
CA GLN A 277 18.85 25.32 49.12
C GLN A 277 20.20 25.69 48.54
N ALA A 278 20.61 26.93 48.77
CA ALA A 278 21.95 27.41 48.44
C ALA A 278 22.56 28.20 49.58
N THR A 279 23.88 28.10 49.68
CA THR A 279 24.72 28.85 50.62
C THR A 279 25.74 29.63 49.82
N ALA A 280 25.93 30.90 50.16
CA ALA A 280 26.86 31.80 49.53
C ALA A 280 27.88 32.31 50.54
N ILE A 281 29.12 32.47 50.09
CA ILE A 281 30.20 33.12 50.85
C ILE A 281 30.74 34.24 49.96
N GLY A 282 30.94 35.40 50.56
CA GLY A 282 31.46 36.55 49.84
C GLY A 282 31.98 37.62 50.78
N GLY A 283 32.67 38.58 50.19
CA GLY A 283 33.25 39.70 50.91
C GLY A 283 32.87 41.03 50.28
N THR A 284 32.74 42.04 51.12
CA THR A 284 32.61 43.44 50.70
C THR A 284 33.80 44.23 51.25
N ALA A 285 34.51 44.94 50.39
CA ALA A 285 35.63 45.79 50.77
C ALA A 285 35.28 47.26 50.49
N ARG A 286 35.60 48.13 51.45
CA ARG A 286 35.50 49.58 51.32
C ARG A 286 36.89 50.13 51.00
N ILE A 287 37.08 50.59 49.77
CA ILE A 287 38.38 51.06 49.26
C ILE A 287 38.61 52.52 49.68
N THR A 288 37.57 53.34 49.58
CA THR A 288 37.56 54.73 50.05
C THR A 288 36.25 55.00 50.80
N GLN A 289 36.06 56.21 51.36
CA GLN A 289 34.79 56.58 51.97
C GLN A 289 33.60 56.48 50.99
N ASN A 290 33.89 56.60 49.69
CA ASN A 290 32.90 56.69 48.63
C ASN A 290 32.85 55.43 47.75
N LEU A 291 33.90 54.59 47.75
CA LEU A 291 34.01 53.40 46.88
C LEU A 291 33.91 52.09 47.67
N LYS A 292 32.96 51.23 47.27
CA LYS A 292 32.81 49.86 47.75
C LYS A 292 32.88 48.84 46.60
N VAL A 293 33.38 47.65 46.90
CA VAL A 293 33.39 46.47 46.02
C VAL A 293 32.84 45.26 46.77
N LYS A 294 32.05 44.44 46.10
CA LYS A 294 31.47 43.19 46.63
C LYS A 294 31.77 42.05 45.65
N ALA A 295 32.15 40.89 46.16
CA ALA A 295 32.26 39.66 45.38
C ALA A 295 31.83 38.46 46.20
N GLY A 296 31.25 37.45 45.56
CA GLY A 296 30.85 36.22 46.24
C GLY A 296 30.62 35.07 45.29
N VAL A 297 30.60 33.88 45.88
CA VAL A 297 30.25 32.62 45.22
C VAL A 297 29.22 31.90 46.07
N SER A 298 28.30 31.21 45.42
CA SER A 298 27.29 30.36 46.04
C SER A 298 27.36 28.95 45.51
N TYR A 299 26.92 28.02 46.34
CA TYR A 299 26.77 26.61 46.03
C TYR A 299 25.39 26.15 46.47
N SER A 300 24.75 25.31 45.66
CA SER A 300 23.42 24.76 45.90
C SER A 300 23.43 23.25 46.06
N ASN A 301 22.45 22.70 46.79
CA ASN A 301 22.29 21.26 47.01
C ASN A 301 22.05 20.44 45.73
N ALA A 302 21.71 21.09 44.63
CA ALA A 302 21.55 20.51 43.30
C ALA A 302 22.82 20.61 42.43
N GLY A 303 23.96 21.02 43.00
CA GLY A 303 25.27 21.02 42.34
C GLY A 303 25.56 22.22 41.43
N GLY A 304 24.74 23.27 41.49
CA GLY A 304 24.96 24.53 40.77
C GLY A 304 25.76 25.54 41.59
N THR A 305 26.74 26.18 40.97
CA THR A 305 27.47 27.33 41.52
C THR A 305 27.08 28.61 40.79
N VAL A 306 26.85 29.69 41.54
CA VAL A 306 26.64 31.04 40.98
C VAL A 306 27.65 31.96 41.63
N TRP A 307 28.34 32.77 40.84
CA TRP A 307 29.27 33.79 41.34
C TRP A 307 28.86 35.16 40.81
N GLY A 308 29.24 36.20 41.53
CA GLY A 308 28.98 37.58 41.13
C GLY A 308 29.93 38.55 41.81
N ALA A 309 30.18 39.68 41.16
CA ALA A 309 30.93 40.79 41.72
C ALA A 309 30.33 42.13 41.25
N GLY A 310 30.50 43.18 42.05
CA GLY A 310 29.98 44.52 41.76
C GLY A 310 30.73 45.60 42.53
N MET A 311 30.56 46.85 42.11
CA MET A 311 31.16 48.03 42.74
C MET A 311 30.15 49.17 42.80
N SER A 312 30.31 50.06 43.78
CA SER A 312 29.47 51.26 43.93
C SER A 312 30.30 52.46 44.35
N TYR A 313 30.02 53.62 43.77
CA TYR A 313 30.59 54.91 44.16
C TYR A 313 29.48 55.85 44.65
N GLN A 314 29.65 56.47 45.80
CA GLN A 314 28.70 57.40 46.42
C GLN A 314 29.28 58.83 46.41
N TRP A 315 28.46 59.85 46.17
CA TRP A 315 28.87 61.27 46.19
C TRP A 315 27.93 62.09 47.05
#